data_AF-A0A0Q4Y4K6-F1
#
_entry.id   AF-A0A0Q4Y4K6-F1
#
_cell.length_a   1.000
_cell.length_b   1.000
_cell.length_c   1.000
_cell.angle_alpha   90.00
_cell.angle_beta   90.00
_cell.angle_gamma   90.00
#
_symmetry.space_group_name_H-M   'P 1'
#
loop_
_entity.id
_entity.type
_entity.pdbx_description
1 polymer ?
#
loop_
_entity_poly.entity_id
_entity_poly.type
_entity_poly.pdbx_seq_one_letter_code
_entity_poly.pdbx_strand_id
1 'polypeptide(L)'
;MMNIRIFALTVVALAGSLVCSQPSTAQDSAEMEAMRANCGGDYLRFCAGMKPGGPEVKACFKRNRQNLSQGCSQAIAVYERSRAGSSGEADD
;
A
#
# COMPACT_ATOMS: atom_id res chain seq x y z
N MET A 1 -27.78 -30.76 -8.58
CA MET A 1 -28.88 -30.09 -9.31
C MET A 1 -30.15 -30.16 -8.49
N MET A 2 -30.42 -29.15 -7.67
CA MET A 2 -31.69 -28.73 -7.04
C MET A 2 -31.20 -27.83 -5.90
N ASN A 3 -31.20 -26.50 -6.07
CA ASN A 3 -31.05 -25.44 -5.03
C ASN A 3 -30.74 -24.06 -5.66
N ILE A 4 -30.46 -24.00 -6.96
CA ILE A 4 -30.31 -22.76 -7.76
C ILE A 4 -31.65 -22.03 -8.00
N ARG A 5 -32.80 -22.66 -7.68
CA ARG A 5 -34.14 -22.12 -8.01
C ARG A 5 -34.90 -21.43 -6.87
N ILE A 6 -34.38 -21.43 -5.64
CA ILE A 6 -35.04 -20.79 -4.49
C ILE A 6 -34.61 -19.33 -4.33
N PHE A 7 -33.37 -19.00 -4.66
CA PHE A 7 -32.89 -17.60 -4.61
C PHE A 7 -33.39 -16.73 -5.79
N ALA A 8 -34.17 -17.31 -6.71
CA ALA A 8 -34.69 -16.65 -7.90
C ALA A 8 -36.04 -15.92 -7.71
N LEU A 9 -36.57 -15.82 -6.49
CA LEU A 9 -37.93 -15.27 -6.25
C LEU A 9 -38.02 -14.06 -5.30
N THR A 10 -36.92 -13.41 -4.94
CA THR A 10 -36.99 -12.11 -4.25
C THR A 10 -36.63 -10.98 -5.20
N VAL A 11 -37.57 -10.62 -6.09
CA VAL A 11 -37.55 -9.37 -6.84
C VAL A 11 -38.41 -8.36 -6.10
N VAL A 12 -37.76 -7.43 -5.39
CA VAL A 12 -38.29 -6.08 -5.15
C VAL A 12 -37.19 -5.11 -5.54
N ALA A 13 -37.60 -4.15 -6.37
CA ALA A 13 -36.77 -3.31 -7.21
C ALA A 13 -36.13 -2.11 -6.49
N LEU A 14 -35.21 -1.48 -7.25
CA LEU A 14 -34.78 -0.08 -7.26
C LEU A 14 -33.42 0.27 -6.64
N ALA A 15 -32.58 0.86 -7.52
CA ALA A 15 -31.22 1.38 -7.36
C ALA A 15 -30.09 0.33 -7.37
N GLY A 16 -29.64 -0.01 -8.58
CA GLY A 16 -28.38 -0.74 -8.78
C GLY A 16 -27.23 0.04 -8.14
N SER A 17 -26.64 -0.52 -7.10
CA SER A 17 -25.38 -0.06 -6.57
C SER A 17 -24.30 -0.38 -7.59
N LEU A 18 -23.92 0.62 -8.40
CA LEU A 18 -22.59 0.63 -9.00
C LEU A 18 -21.60 0.71 -7.84
N VAL A 19 -21.11 -0.43 -7.35
CA VAL A 19 -19.91 -0.43 -6.52
C VAL A 19 -18.76 -0.12 -7.47
N CYS A 20 -18.40 1.16 -7.57
CA CYS A 20 -17.16 1.55 -8.21
C CYS A 20 -16.02 1.06 -7.30
N SER A 21 -15.46 -0.11 -7.58
CA SER A 21 -14.14 -0.50 -7.08
C SER A 21 -13.12 0.44 -7.71
N GLN A 22 -12.89 1.58 -7.06
CA GLN A 22 -11.92 2.56 -7.52
C GLN A 22 -10.52 2.06 -7.15
N PRO A 23 -9.60 1.86 -8.11
CA PRO A 23 -8.20 1.68 -7.77
C PRO A 23 -7.73 3.01 -7.17
N SER A 24 -7.39 2.98 -5.87
CA SER A 24 -7.05 4.17 -5.09
C SER A 24 -5.63 4.66 -5.44
N THR A 25 -5.44 5.17 -6.65
CA THR A 25 -4.17 5.78 -7.11
C THR A 25 -3.79 7.03 -6.30
N ALA A 26 -4.77 7.67 -5.66
CA ALA A 26 -4.57 8.81 -4.77
C ALA A 26 -3.87 8.44 -3.45
N GLN A 27 -3.98 7.19 -2.98
CA GLN A 27 -3.38 6.77 -1.72
C GLN A 27 -1.90 6.38 -1.88
N ASP A 28 -1.54 5.68 -2.97
CA ASP A 28 -0.15 5.23 -3.18
C ASP A 28 0.82 6.42 -3.39
N SER A 29 0.36 7.51 -4.00
CA SER A 29 1.17 8.73 -4.18
C SER A 29 1.40 9.49 -2.87
N ALA A 30 0.35 9.69 -2.07
CA ALA A 30 0.44 10.36 -0.77
C ALA A 30 1.35 9.60 0.20
N GLU A 31 1.28 8.28 0.18
CA GLU A 31 2.09 7.44 1.07
C GLU A 31 3.56 7.40 0.65
N MET A 32 3.83 7.36 -0.66
CA MET A 32 5.18 7.53 -1.18
C MET A 32 5.77 8.92 -0.86
N GLU A 33 4.95 9.97 -0.86
CA GLU A 33 5.37 11.31 -0.47
C GLU A 33 5.69 11.40 1.02
N ALA A 34 4.86 10.80 1.88
CA ALA A 34 5.14 10.68 3.30
C ALA A 34 6.44 9.90 3.56
N MET A 35 6.71 8.83 2.80
CA MET A 35 7.99 8.11 2.87
C MET A 35 9.17 9.00 2.50
N ARG A 36 9.07 9.77 1.41
CA ARG A 36 10.14 10.68 0.98
C ARG A 36 10.39 11.78 2.00
N ALA A 37 9.34 12.39 2.54
CA ALA A 37 9.43 13.47 3.50
C ALA A 37 10.14 13.02 4.80
N ASN A 38 9.81 11.83 5.30
CA ASN A 38 10.38 11.32 6.55
C ASN A 38 11.77 10.69 6.38
N CYS A 39 12.07 10.09 5.22
CA CYS A 39 13.30 9.35 5.01
C CYS A 39 14.36 10.10 4.18
N GLY A 40 14.09 11.28 3.63
CA GLY A 40 15.03 11.99 2.75
C GLY A 40 16.39 12.26 3.40
N GLY A 41 16.41 12.74 4.64
CA GLY A 41 17.66 12.99 5.38
C GLY A 41 18.42 11.70 5.71
N ASP A 42 17.72 10.64 6.08
CA ASP A 42 18.33 9.33 6.38
C ASP A 42 18.86 8.67 5.11
N TYR A 43 18.16 8.82 3.99
CA TYR A 43 18.61 8.39 2.68
C TYR A 43 19.94 9.07 2.30
N LEU A 44 20.03 10.39 2.42
CA LEU A 44 21.26 11.12 2.11
C LEU A 44 22.43 10.71 3.01
N ARG A 45 22.16 10.36 4.27
CA ARG A 45 23.19 9.97 5.24
C ARG A 45 23.71 8.55 5.04
N PHE A 46 22.83 7.61 4.71
CA PHE A 46 23.15 6.17 4.74
C PHE A 46 23.12 5.49 3.38
N CYS A 47 22.34 6.02 2.44
CA CYS A 47 21.98 5.32 1.20
C CYS A 47 22.20 6.15 -0.07
N ALA A 48 22.95 7.25 0.03
CA ALA A 48 23.26 8.13 -1.11
C ALA A 48 23.95 7.34 -2.25
N GLY A 49 23.64 7.74 -3.49
CA GLY A 49 24.17 7.09 -4.69
C GLY A 49 23.37 5.89 -5.19
N MET A 50 22.35 5.44 -4.45
CA MET A 50 21.40 4.42 -4.91
C MET A 50 20.25 5.04 -5.71
N LYS A 51 19.51 4.24 -6.47
CA LYS A 51 18.30 4.74 -7.15
C LYS A 51 17.15 4.89 -6.13
N PRO A 52 16.59 6.09 -5.92
CA PRO A 52 15.49 6.29 -4.97
C PRO A 52 14.30 5.37 -5.26
N GLY A 53 13.71 4.80 -4.21
CA GLY A 53 12.60 3.85 -4.33
C GLY A 53 12.95 2.47 -4.91
N GLY A 54 14.23 2.23 -5.24
CA GLY A 54 14.72 0.95 -5.73
C GLY A 54 14.92 -0.10 -4.63
N PRO A 55 15.12 -1.37 -5.03
CA PRO A 55 15.41 -2.45 -4.09
C PRO A 55 16.72 -2.23 -3.31
N GLU A 56 17.70 -1.51 -3.88
CA GLU A 56 18.95 -1.22 -3.19
C GLU A 56 18.72 -0.32 -1.96
N VAL A 57 17.85 0.68 -2.10
CA VAL A 57 17.49 1.59 -1.00
C VAL A 57 16.74 0.85 0.10
N LYS A 58 15.81 -0.05 -0.26
CA LYS A 58 15.13 -0.90 0.72
C LYS A 58 16.11 -1.76 1.51
N ALA A 59 17.07 -2.38 0.83
CA ALA A 59 18.13 -3.17 1.49
C ALA A 59 19.03 -2.30 2.38
N CYS A 60 19.36 -1.08 1.93
CA CYS A 60 20.13 -0.12 2.71
C CYS A 60 19.41 0.30 3.99
N PHE A 61 18.13 0.67 3.92
CA PHE A 61 17.34 0.98 5.11
C PHE A 61 17.22 -0.22 6.05
N LYS A 62 17.08 -1.45 5.53
CA LYS A 62 17.06 -2.66 6.37
C LYS A 62 18.33 -2.83 7.19
N ARG A 63 19.51 -2.64 6.57
CA ARG A 63 20.81 -2.73 7.26
C ARG A 63 21.00 -1.61 8.29
N ASN A 64 20.47 -0.43 8.02
CA ASN A 64 20.64 0.75 8.86
C ASN A 64 19.47 0.98 9.83
N ARG A 65 18.53 0.03 10.00
CA ARG A 65 17.28 0.23 10.78
C ARG A 65 17.48 0.87 12.15
N GLN A 66 18.55 0.51 12.86
CA GLN A 66 18.83 1.04 14.20
C GLN A 66 19.37 2.48 14.18
N ASN A 67 19.91 2.93 13.05
CA ASN A 67 20.48 4.27 12.85
C ASN A 67 19.52 5.24 12.15
N LEU A 68 18.38 4.76 11.65
CA LEU A 68 17.37 5.61 11.04
C LEU A 68 16.71 6.49 12.10
N SER A 69 16.27 7.67 11.68
CA SER A 69 15.43 8.50 12.53
C SER A 69 14.14 7.76 12.91
N GLN A 70 13.56 8.16 14.04
CA GLN A 70 12.28 7.62 14.48
C GLN A 70 11.18 7.86 13.42
N GLY A 71 11.18 9.04 12.78
CA GLY A 71 10.22 9.39 11.72
C GLY A 71 10.33 8.46 10.51
N CYS A 72 11.54 8.25 9.99
CA CYS A 72 11.73 7.34 8.85
C CYS A 72 11.38 5.88 9.20
N SER A 73 11.75 5.42 10.40
CA SER A 73 11.43 4.06 10.85
C SER A 73 9.92 3.79 10.90
N GLN A 74 9.14 4.78 11.36
CA GLN A 74 7.68 4.69 11.37
C GLN A 74 7.11 4.74 9.96
N ALA A 75 7.58 5.66 9.11
CA ALA A 75 7.13 5.77 7.73
C ALA A 75 7.33 4.46 6.95
N ILE A 76 8.48 3.79 7.14
CA ILE A 76 8.73 2.48 6.52
C ILE A 76 7.73 1.43 7.01
N ALA A 77 7.42 1.41 8.31
CA ALA A 77 6.47 0.44 8.87
C ALA A 77 5.04 0.63 8.33
N VAL A 78 4.62 1.89 8.16
CA VAL A 78 3.33 2.23 7.54
C VAL A 78 3.31 1.78 6.08
N TYR A 79 4.35 2.13 5.32
CA TYR A 79 4.51 1.74 3.92
C TYR A 79 4.54 0.22 3.69
N GLU A 80 5.15 -0.54 4.59
CA GLU A 80 5.15 -2.00 4.53
C GLU A 80 3.75 -2.58 4.79
N ARG A 81 2.97 -1.96 5.68
CA ARG A 81 1.60 -2.39 6.02
C ARG A 81 0.61 -2.10 4.90
N SER A 82 0.65 -0.91 4.31
CA SER A 82 -0.22 -0.55 3.19
C SER A 82 0.01 -1.44 1.97
N ARG A 83 1.28 -1.79 1.68
CA ARG A 83 1.61 -2.72 0.59
C ARG A 83 1.16 -4.15 0.88
N ALA A 84 1.19 -4.60 2.13
CA ALA A 84 0.60 -5.89 2.50
C ALA A 84 -0.93 -5.90 2.27
N GLY A 85 -1.62 -4.80 2.57
CA GLY A 85 -3.07 -4.67 2.33
C GLY A 85 -3.45 -4.61 0.84
N SER A 86 -2.67 -3.91 0.02
CA SER A 86 -2.91 -3.81 -1.43
C SER A 86 -2.61 -5.10 -2.20
N SER A 87 -1.87 -6.05 -1.60
CA SER A 87 -1.53 -7.33 -2.24
C SER A 87 -2.64 -8.39 -2.10
N GLY A 88 -3.68 -8.12 -1.31
CA GLY A 88 -4.78 -9.06 -1.04
C GLY A 88 -6.00 -8.94 -1.96
N GLU A 89 -6.03 -7.97 -2.87
CA GLU A 89 -7.17 -7.66 -3.78
C GLU A 89 -6.89 -8.08 -5.24
N ALA A 90 -6.01 -9.07 -5.44
CA ALA A 90 -5.60 -9.54 -6.78
C ALA A 90 -5.94 -11.02 -7.05
N ASP A 91 -6.84 -11.61 -6.26
CA ASP A 91 -7.26 -13.02 -6.40
C ASP A 91 -8.79 -13.14 -6.19
N ASP A 92 -9.59 -12.61 -7.16
CA ASP A 92 -10.98 -13.01 -7.43
C ASP A 92 -11.24 -12.97 -8.96
#